data_AF-A0A267GIQ9-F1
#
_entry.id   AF-A0A267GIQ9-F1
#
_cell.length_a   1.000
_cell.length_b   1.000
_cell.length_c   1.000
_cell.angle_alpha   90.00
_cell.angle_beta   90.00
_cell.angle_gamma   90.00
#
_symmetry.space_group_name_H-M   'P 1'
#
loop_
_entity.id
_entity.type
_entity.pdbx_description
1 polymer ?
#
loop_
_entity_poly.entity_id
_entity_poly.type
_entity_poly.pdbx_seq_one_letter_code
_entity_poly.pdbx_strand_id
1 'polypeptide(L)'
;WTQPPWHLSCSSPASLKSLEIRSNRMPIKPIDLTLLNKEKKEFSGKDLLPGKKIMLYFSAHWCPPCRSFTPVLAKFYAEAKAANKAVECVFVSCDRDEASMWSYMNESHGDYYVVPFDAEERKGLSEQYGVSGIPCLVVVDEEGKVLQKNARNDVQAGNVGCIDGW
;
A
#
# COMPACT_ATOMS: atom_id res chain seq x y z
N TRP A 1 -54.59 14.35 50.96
CA TRP A 1 -54.53 15.15 49.72
C TRP A 1 -53.65 14.43 48.72
N THR A 2 -54.35 13.73 47.84
CA THR A 2 -53.88 12.83 46.80
C THR A 2 -53.42 13.61 45.56
N GLN A 3 -52.34 13.14 44.92
CA GLN A 3 -52.01 13.38 43.50
C GLN A 3 -53.11 12.76 42.59
N PRO A 4 -53.14 12.88 41.23
CA PRO A 4 -52.31 13.57 40.21
C PRO A 4 -53.23 14.30 39.15
N PRO A 5 -53.10 14.27 37.79
CA PRO A 5 -51.97 14.20 36.82
C PRO A 5 -52.06 15.24 35.66
N TRP A 6 -50.92 15.64 35.05
CA TRP A 6 -50.77 16.07 33.64
C TRP A 6 -49.27 16.38 33.37
N HIS A 7 -48.64 16.23 32.21
CA HIS A 7 -48.97 15.79 30.84
C HIS A 7 -47.64 15.33 30.18
N LEU A 8 -47.72 14.41 29.21
CA LEU A 8 -46.63 13.98 28.35
C LEU A 8 -46.13 15.12 27.45
N SER A 9 -44.81 15.25 27.30
CA SER A 9 -44.19 15.82 26.09
C SER A 9 -42.94 15.01 25.72
N CYS A 10 -42.99 14.41 24.54
CA CYS A 10 -41.89 13.71 23.88
C CYS A 10 -41.13 14.71 23.02
N SER A 11 -39.80 14.82 23.17
CA SER A 11 -38.91 15.39 22.14
C SER A 11 -37.46 14.95 22.34
N SER A 12 -37.13 13.89 21.58
CA SER A 12 -35.87 13.65 20.85
C SER A 12 -34.50 13.80 21.55
N PRO A 13 -33.71 12.71 21.65
CA PRO A 13 -32.28 12.78 21.93
C PRO A 13 -31.52 13.17 20.65
N ALA A 14 -31.47 14.47 20.35
CA ALA A 14 -30.62 15.00 19.30
C ALA A 14 -29.30 15.48 19.90
N SER A 15 -28.25 14.66 19.79
CA SER A 15 -26.86 15.08 19.46
C SER A 15 -25.84 14.04 19.95
N LEU A 16 -25.94 12.80 19.44
CA LEU A 16 -24.85 11.81 19.49
C LEU A 16 -24.83 10.95 18.21
N LYS A 17 -24.97 11.60 17.04
CA LYS A 17 -24.80 10.94 15.73
C LYS A 17 -24.12 11.88 14.76
N SER A 18 -22.83 12.15 14.96
CA SER A 18 -22.06 12.90 13.96
C SER A 18 -20.60 12.49 13.81
N LEU A 19 -20.16 11.36 14.38
CA LEU A 19 -18.74 10.97 14.31
C LEU A 19 -18.44 9.58 13.73
N GLU A 20 -19.43 8.77 13.33
CA GLU A 20 -19.19 7.41 12.80
C GLU A 20 -19.54 7.24 11.32
N ILE A 21 -19.42 8.31 10.53
CA ILE A 21 -19.46 8.21 9.05
C ILE A 21 -18.06 8.53 8.53
N ARG A 22 -17.08 7.66 8.83
CA ARG A 22 -15.81 7.61 8.11
C ARG A 22 -15.52 6.17 7.73
N SER A 23 -15.89 5.84 6.50
CA SER A 23 -15.46 4.68 5.70
C SER A 23 -15.58 3.30 6.35
N ASN A 24 -16.74 2.67 6.16
CA ASN A 24 -16.93 1.24 6.40
C ASN A 24 -16.32 0.37 5.27
N ARG A 25 -15.25 0.83 4.59
CA ARG A 25 -14.51 -0.01 3.63
C ARG A 25 -13.59 -0.93 4.41
N MET A 26 -13.70 -2.23 4.15
CA MET A 26 -12.75 -3.21 4.65
C MET A 26 -11.32 -2.84 4.20
N PRO A 27 -10.30 -3.11 5.03
CA PRO A 27 -8.92 -2.85 4.64
C PRO A 27 -8.58 -3.68 3.39
N ILE A 28 -7.96 -3.03 2.42
CA ILE A 28 -7.43 -3.64 1.20
C ILE A 28 -6.27 -4.53 1.61
N LYS A 29 -6.41 -5.83 1.34
CA LYS A 29 -5.35 -6.80 1.59
C LYS A 29 -4.51 -6.95 0.33
N PRO A 30 -3.16 -6.93 0.43
CA PRO A 30 -2.29 -7.15 -0.72
C PRO A 30 -2.60 -8.47 -1.45
N ILE A 31 -2.98 -9.51 -0.72
CA ILE A 31 -3.31 -10.82 -1.28
C ILE A 31 -4.57 -10.80 -2.18
N ASP A 32 -5.49 -9.85 -1.97
CA ASP A 32 -6.71 -9.75 -2.77
C ASP A 32 -6.53 -8.86 -4.01
N LEU A 33 -5.32 -8.33 -4.25
CA LEU A 33 -5.03 -7.46 -5.39
C LEU A 33 -4.80 -8.25 -6.68
N THR A 34 -5.28 -7.71 -7.79
CA THR A 34 -4.77 -8.04 -9.13
C THR A 34 -3.49 -7.27 -9.38
N LEU A 35 -2.46 -7.95 -9.87
CA LEU A 35 -1.13 -7.41 -10.09
C LEU A 35 -0.68 -7.65 -11.53
N LEU A 36 0.05 -6.71 -12.09
CA LEU A 36 0.65 -6.82 -13.43
C LEU A 36 2.17 -6.92 -13.31
N ASN A 37 2.81 -7.70 -14.17
CA ASN A 37 4.25 -7.60 -14.39
C ASN A 37 4.58 -6.55 -15.47
N LYS A 38 5.87 -6.37 -15.80
CA LYS A 38 6.32 -5.50 -16.90
C LYS A 38 5.74 -5.84 -18.28
N GLU A 39 5.38 -7.10 -18.50
CA GLU A 39 4.77 -7.59 -19.74
C GLU A 39 3.25 -7.38 -19.77
N LYS A 40 2.69 -6.70 -18.75
CA LYS A 40 1.25 -6.49 -18.56
C LYS A 40 0.47 -7.80 -18.36
N LYS A 41 1.15 -8.87 -17.95
CA LYS A 41 0.50 -10.13 -17.59
C LYS A 41 -0.08 -10.02 -16.19
N GLU A 42 -1.34 -10.42 -16.05
CA GLU A 42 -2.08 -10.44 -14.80
C GLU A 42 -1.72 -11.63 -13.90
N PHE A 43 -1.64 -11.35 -12.61
CA PHE A 43 -1.43 -12.30 -11.52
C PHE A 43 -2.36 -11.96 -10.37
N SER A 44 -2.89 -13.00 -9.72
CA SER A 44 -3.63 -12.85 -8.47
C SER A 44 -2.64 -12.76 -7.30
N GLY A 45 -2.84 -11.80 -6.39
CA GLY A 45 -2.08 -11.69 -5.15
C GLY A 45 -2.12 -12.99 -4.32
N LYS A 46 -3.23 -13.75 -4.41
CA LYS A 46 -3.42 -15.05 -3.74
C LYS A 46 -2.45 -16.12 -4.17
N ASP A 47 -1.98 -16.05 -5.42
CA ASP A 47 -1.06 -17.06 -5.95
C ASP A 47 0.40 -16.62 -5.75
N LEU A 48 0.64 -15.30 -5.78
CA LEU A 48 1.98 -14.75 -5.84
C LEU A 48 2.59 -14.43 -4.47
N LEU A 49 1.78 -13.91 -3.56
CA LEU A 49 2.23 -13.28 -2.31
C LEU A 49 2.25 -14.18 -1.06
N PRO A 50 1.59 -15.36 -0.99
CA PRO A 50 1.61 -16.15 0.24
C PRO A 50 3.00 -16.48 0.76
N GLY A 51 3.19 -16.36 2.08
CA GLY A 51 4.43 -16.66 2.78
C GLY A 51 5.58 -15.69 2.49
N LYS A 52 5.32 -14.55 1.84
CA LYS A 52 6.31 -13.52 1.52
C LYS A 52 6.02 -12.21 2.24
N LYS A 53 7.08 -11.43 2.49
CA LYS A 53 7.00 -10.03 2.89
C LYS A 53 6.75 -9.18 1.66
N ILE A 54 5.79 -8.26 1.74
CA ILE A 54 5.33 -7.50 0.59
C ILE A 54 5.80 -6.05 0.75
N MET A 55 6.66 -5.61 -0.14
CA MET A 55 7.12 -4.23 -0.21
C MET A 55 6.18 -3.41 -1.08
N LEU A 56 5.29 -2.66 -0.45
CA LEU A 56 4.43 -1.68 -1.10
C LEU A 56 5.24 -0.42 -1.38
N TYR A 57 5.58 -0.22 -2.65
CA TYR A 57 6.39 0.90 -3.10
C TYR A 57 5.53 1.99 -3.72
N PHE A 58 5.38 3.10 -3.01
CA PHE A 58 4.60 4.27 -3.46
C PHE A 58 5.54 5.29 -4.11
N SER A 59 5.36 5.52 -5.40
CA SER A 59 6.26 6.37 -6.19
C SER A 59 5.62 6.87 -7.48
N ALA A 60 6.24 7.85 -8.12
CA ALA A 60 5.84 8.36 -9.44
C ALA A 60 7.05 8.77 -10.28
N HIS A 61 6.90 8.74 -11.61
CA HIS A 61 7.93 9.10 -12.59
C HIS A 61 8.35 10.55 -12.49
N TRP A 62 7.36 11.44 -12.31
CA TRP A 62 7.56 12.89 -12.26
C TRP A 62 8.31 13.35 -11.00
N CYS A 63 8.49 12.49 -10.01
CA CYS A 63 9.08 12.83 -8.72
C CYS A 63 10.61 12.63 -8.74
N PRO A 64 11.43 13.69 -8.60
CA PRO A 64 12.89 13.57 -8.63
C PRO A 64 13.49 12.62 -7.58
N PRO A 65 13.15 12.71 -6.27
CA PRO A 65 13.73 11.80 -5.27
C PRO A 65 13.30 10.34 -5.47
N CYS A 66 12.15 10.10 -6.11
CA CYS A 66 11.71 8.77 -6.51
C CYS A 66 12.70 8.15 -7.51
N ARG A 67 12.99 8.86 -8.60
CA ARG A 67 13.91 8.37 -9.65
C ARG A 67 15.32 8.05 -9.14
N SER A 68 15.78 8.74 -8.08
CA SER A 68 17.05 8.40 -7.43
C SER A 68 16.99 7.17 -6.53
N PHE A 69 15.84 6.87 -5.92
CA PHE A 69 15.67 5.74 -5.00
C PHE A 69 15.36 4.42 -5.71
N THR A 70 14.59 4.46 -6.79
CA THR A 70 14.20 3.26 -7.57
C THR A 70 15.36 2.37 -7.99
N PRO A 71 16.47 2.88 -8.56
CA PRO A 71 17.59 2.02 -8.92
C PRO A 71 18.24 1.36 -7.68
N VAL A 72 18.22 2.04 -6.53
CA VAL A 72 18.70 1.47 -5.26
C VAL A 72 17.79 0.33 -4.81
N LEU A 73 16.46 0.53 -4.87
CA LEU A 73 15.49 -0.51 -4.57
C LEU A 73 15.58 -1.68 -5.56
N ALA A 74 15.87 -1.43 -6.84
CA ALA A 74 16.00 -2.47 -7.86
C ALA A 74 17.19 -3.37 -7.57
N LYS A 75 18.33 -2.76 -7.21
CA LYS A 75 19.51 -3.49 -6.78
C LYS A 75 19.24 -4.30 -5.50
N PHE A 76 18.68 -3.67 -4.47
CA PHE A 76 18.34 -4.34 -3.21
C PHE A 76 17.40 -5.53 -3.41
N TYR A 77 16.37 -5.36 -4.25
CA TYR A 77 15.45 -6.44 -4.58
C TYR A 77 16.15 -7.58 -5.30
N ALA A 78 16.99 -7.30 -6.30
CA ALA A 78 17.76 -8.33 -6.99
C ALA A 78 18.68 -9.11 -6.03
N GLU A 79 19.36 -8.42 -5.11
CA GLU A 79 20.19 -9.04 -4.07
C GLU A 79 19.35 -9.90 -3.10
N ALA A 80 18.17 -9.41 -2.70
CA ALA A 80 17.24 -10.16 -1.84
C ALA A 80 16.75 -11.45 -2.52
N LYS A 81 16.42 -11.39 -3.82
CA LYS A 81 16.02 -12.56 -4.61
C LYS A 81 17.20 -13.53 -4.77
N ALA A 82 18.40 -13.04 -5.04
CA ALA A 82 19.62 -13.87 -5.11
C ALA A 82 19.95 -14.56 -3.77
N ALA A 83 19.63 -13.91 -2.65
CA ALA A 83 19.75 -14.47 -1.30
C ALA A 83 18.55 -15.36 -0.87
N ASN A 84 17.65 -15.70 -1.80
CA ASN A 84 16.44 -16.50 -1.53
C ASN A 84 15.54 -15.94 -0.41
N LYS A 85 15.50 -14.61 -0.25
CA LYS A 85 14.58 -13.98 0.70
C LYS A 85 13.15 -14.07 0.20
N ALA A 86 12.23 -14.45 1.09
CA ALA A 86 10.80 -14.51 0.80
C ALA A 86 10.20 -13.08 0.79
N VAL A 87 10.49 -12.33 -0.27
CA VAL A 87 10.03 -10.95 -0.44
C VAL A 87 9.50 -10.73 -1.85
N GLU A 88 8.48 -9.89 -1.97
CA GLU A 88 7.93 -9.43 -3.25
C GLU A 88 7.74 -7.92 -3.27
N CYS A 89 7.94 -7.28 -4.42
CA CYS A 89 7.80 -5.84 -4.56
C CYS A 89 6.56 -5.50 -5.40
N VAL A 90 5.67 -4.71 -4.83
CA VAL A 90 4.43 -4.24 -5.47
C VAL A 90 4.49 -2.72 -5.56
N PHE A 91 4.59 -2.24 -6.80
CA PHE A 91 4.55 -0.84 -7.14
C PHE A 91 3.12 -0.31 -7.10
N VAL A 92 2.91 0.75 -6.33
CA VAL A 92 1.67 1.52 -6.26
C VAL A 92 1.95 2.89 -6.87
N SER A 93 1.59 3.06 -8.13
CA SER A 93 1.89 4.29 -8.87
C SER A 93 1.08 5.48 -8.33
N CYS A 94 1.75 6.60 -8.13
CA CYS A 94 1.17 7.92 -7.90
C CYS A 94 1.25 8.80 -9.17
N ASP A 95 1.50 8.21 -10.34
CA ASP A 95 1.46 8.90 -11.62
C ASP A 95 0.04 9.34 -11.98
N ARG A 96 -0.04 10.33 -12.88
CA ARG A 96 -1.31 10.94 -13.31
C ARG A 96 -1.93 10.24 -14.51
N ASP A 97 -1.15 9.42 -15.19
CA ASP A 97 -1.55 8.66 -16.38
C ASP A 97 -0.81 7.32 -16.45
N GLU A 98 -1.43 6.36 -17.12
CA GLU A 98 -0.91 4.99 -17.25
C GLU A 98 0.40 4.95 -18.07
N ALA A 99 0.55 5.83 -19.06
CA ALA A 99 1.73 5.85 -19.92
C ALA A 99 3.00 6.19 -19.11
N SER A 100 2.93 7.20 -18.25
CA SER A 100 4.01 7.59 -17.33
C SER A 100 4.37 6.48 -16.36
N MET A 101 3.35 5.77 -15.82
CA MET A 101 3.55 4.62 -14.95
C MET A 101 4.36 3.52 -15.66
N TRP A 102 3.98 3.14 -16.89
CA TRP A 102 4.69 2.12 -17.65
C TRP A 102 6.08 2.57 -18.10
N SER A 103 6.24 3.84 -18.52
CA SER A 103 7.56 4.41 -18.87
C SER A 103 8.52 4.25 -17.69
N TYR A 104 8.06 4.61 -16.49
CA TYR A 104 8.87 4.51 -15.28
C TYR A 104 9.25 3.09 -14.91
N MET A 105 8.30 2.16 -15.00
CA MET A 105 8.56 0.75 -14.77
C MET A 105 9.61 0.18 -15.74
N ASN A 106 9.52 0.56 -17.02
CA ASN A 106 10.44 0.06 -18.03
C ASN A 106 11.83 0.68 -17.91
N GLU A 107 11.93 1.94 -17.49
CA GLU A 107 13.20 2.67 -17.38
C GLU A 107 14.02 2.29 -16.15
N SER A 108 13.39 2.10 -14.99
CA SER A 108 14.12 2.14 -13.70
C SER A 108 13.76 1.05 -12.70
N HIS A 109 12.66 0.31 -12.90
CA HIS A 109 12.20 -0.67 -11.92
C HIS A 109 12.92 -2.02 -12.10
N GLY A 110 13.02 -2.80 -11.03
CA GLY A 110 13.35 -4.23 -11.10
C GLY A 110 12.17 -5.06 -11.62
N ASP A 111 12.23 -6.38 -11.46
CA ASP A 111 11.13 -7.30 -11.80
C ASP A 111 10.00 -7.23 -10.77
N TYR A 112 9.41 -6.04 -10.65
CA TYR A 112 8.34 -5.74 -9.73
C TYR A 112 6.99 -6.06 -10.35
N TYR A 113 6.03 -6.25 -9.47
CA TYR A 113 4.62 -6.22 -9.81
C TYR A 113 4.07 -4.80 -9.64
N VAL A 114 2.98 -4.48 -10.30
CA VAL A 114 2.30 -3.19 -10.20
C VAL A 114 0.80 -3.38 -10.03
N VAL A 115 0.18 -2.52 -9.21
CA VAL A 115 -1.27 -2.44 -9.13
C VAL A 115 -1.78 -1.75 -10.41
N PRO A 116 -2.76 -2.31 -11.14
CA PRO A 116 -3.31 -1.69 -12.34
C PRO A 116 -3.68 -0.22 -12.12
N PHE A 117 -3.40 0.62 -13.12
CA PHE A 117 -3.54 2.07 -12.97
C PHE A 117 -4.97 2.50 -12.62
N ASP A 118 -5.95 1.83 -13.23
CA ASP A 118 -7.39 2.07 -13.06
C ASP A 118 -8.01 1.35 -11.85
N ALA A 119 -7.24 0.56 -11.10
CA ALA A 119 -7.72 -0.10 -9.90
C ALA A 119 -8.11 0.93 -8.83
N GLU A 120 -9.31 0.81 -8.27
CA GLU A 120 -9.78 1.69 -7.18
C GLU A 120 -8.90 1.54 -5.93
N GLU A 121 -8.38 0.32 -5.72
CA GLU A 121 -7.50 -0.07 -4.64
C GLU A 121 -6.22 0.75 -4.62
N ARG A 122 -5.72 1.20 -5.78
CA ARG A 122 -4.49 2.00 -5.87
C ARG A 122 -4.58 3.28 -5.01
N LYS A 123 -5.72 3.98 -5.08
CA LYS A 123 -5.96 5.18 -4.26
C LYS A 123 -6.18 4.80 -2.80
N GLY A 124 -6.97 3.76 -2.55
CA GLY A 124 -7.25 3.28 -1.20
C GLY A 124 -6.02 2.81 -0.43
N LEU A 125 -5.04 2.19 -1.10
CA LEU A 125 -3.79 1.74 -0.48
C LEU A 125 -2.98 2.92 0.08
N SER A 126 -2.91 4.03 -0.64
CA SER A 126 -2.17 5.22 -0.20
C SER A 126 -2.80 5.81 1.07
N GLU A 127 -4.13 5.87 1.12
CA GLU A 127 -4.89 6.34 2.28
C GLU A 127 -4.76 5.36 3.47
N GLN A 128 -4.92 4.06 3.21
CA GLN A 128 -4.88 3.01 4.23
C GLN A 128 -3.54 2.96 4.97
N TYR A 129 -2.43 3.10 4.26
CA TYR A 129 -1.10 3.08 4.86
C TYR A 129 -0.60 4.48 5.28
N GLY A 130 -1.43 5.51 5.16
CA GLY A 130 -1.11 6.87 5.60
C GLY A 130 0.04 7.52 4.82
N VAL A 131 0.14 7.23 3.52
CA VAL A 131 1.21 7.74 2.66
C VAL A 131 0.94 9.20 2.34
N SER A 132 1.71 10.10 2.95
CA SER A 132 1.62 11.56 2.74
C SER A 132 2.68 12.12 1.79
N GLY A 133 3.66 11.31 1.39
CA GLY A 133 4.74 11.72 0.51
C GLY A 133 5.43 10.54 -0.17
N ILE A 134 6.06 10.80 -1.32
CA ILE A 134 6.79 9.82 -2.13
C ILE A 134 8.27 10.24 -2.30
N PRO A 135 9.23 9.31 -2.39
CA PRO A 135 9.05 7.85 -2.35
C PRO A 135 8.77 7.34 -0.93
N CYS A 136 7.81 6.43 -0.79
CA CYS A 136 7.51 5.71 0.44
C CYS A 136 7.57 4.20 0.20
N LEU A 137 8.14 3.46 1.15
CA LEU A 137 8.25 2.01 1.08
C LEU A 137 7.75 1.42 2.39
N VAL A 138 6.62 0.73 2.32
CA VAL A 138 5.97 0.08 3.46
C VAL A 138 6.09 -1.43 3.26
N VAL A 139 6.54 -2.15 4.27
CA VAL A 139 6.59 -3.61 4.28
C VAL A 139 5.40 -4.11 5.07
N VAL A 140 4.64 -5.00 4.46
CA VAL A 140 3.47 -5.64 5.05
C VAL A 140 3.57 -7.16 4.92
N ASP A 141 2.81 -7.87 5.72
CA ASP A 141 2.55 -9.29 5.50
C ASP A 141 1.42 -9.50 4.46
N GLU A 142 1.12 -10.76 4.17
CA GLU A 142 0.06 -11.17 3.24
C GLU A 142 -1.34 -10.67 3.63
N GLU A 143 -1.58 -10.46 4.92
CA GLU A 143 -2.86 -9.95 5.44
C GLU A 143 -2.95 -8.42 5.40
N GLY A 144 -1.85 -7.73 5.08
CA GLY A 144 -1.76 -6.27 5.05
C GLY A 144 -1.39 -5.66 6.40
N LYS A 145 -0.92 -6.45 7.37
CA LYS A 145 -0.38 -5.92 8.62
C LYS A 145 0.98 -5.30 8.35
N VAL A 146 1.18 -4.10 8.88
CA VAL A 146 2.44 -3.38 8.70
C VAL A 146 3.55 -3.99 9.55
N LEU A 147 4.60 -4.43 8.88
CA LEU A 147 5.84 -4.94 9.46
C LEU A 147 6.86 -3.80 9.63
N GLN A 148 7.03 -2.98 8.60
CA GLN A 148 7.94 -1.82 8.62
C GLN A 148 7.35 -0.64 7.84
N LYS A 149 7.27 0.53 8.46
CA LYS A 149 6.69 1.75 7.84
C LYS A 149 7.67 2.54 6.99
N ASN A 150 8.96 2.49 7.32
CA ASN A 150 10.00 3.34 6.72
C ASN A 150 11.15 2.52 6.13
N ALA A 151 10.82 1.45 5.40
CA ALA A 151 11.82 0.52 4.86
C ALA A 151 12.78 1.17 3.84
N ARG A 152 12.45 2.38 3.35
CA ARG A 152 13.35 3.17 2.51
C ARG A 152 14.74 3.33 3.13
N ASN A 153 14.82 3.64 4.42
CA ASN A 153 16.10 3.85 5.09
C ASN A 153 16.90 2.54 5.19
N ASP A 154 16.21 1.45 5.50
CA ASP A 154 16.80 0.10 5.59
C ASP A 154 17.37 -0.33 4.21
N VAL A 155 16.64 -0.06 3.13
CA VAL A 155 17.08 -0.32 1.76
C VAL A 155 18.27 0.56 1.37
N GLN A 156 18.27 1.85 1.75
CA GLN A 156 19.39 2.75 1.48
C GLN A 156 20.66 2.38 2.25
N ALA A 157 20.54 1.74 3.42
CA ALA A 157 21.68 1.17 4.13
C ALA A 157 22.29 -0.06 3.42
N GLY A 158 21.58 -0.65 2.46
CA GLY A 158 22.10 -1.66 1.53
C GLY A 158 22.30 -3.06 2.11
N ASN A 159 21.78 -3.35 3.30
CA ASN A 159 21.92 -4.66 3.91
C ASN A 159 20.63 -5.47 3.78
N VAL A 160 20.59 -6.44 2.85
CA VAL A 160 19.44 -7.35 2.66
C VAL A 160 19.11 -8.21 3.88
N GLY A 161 20.00 -8.30 4.87
CA GLY A 161 19.73 -8.94 6.16
C GLY A 161 18.65 -8.22 6.98
N CYS A 162 18.35 -6.95 6.70
CA CYS A 162 17.25 -6.25 7.37
C CYS A 162 15.88 -6.90 7.09
N ILE A 163 15.75 -7.62 5.97
CA ILE A 163 14.52 -8.34 5.60
C ILE A 163 14.16 -9.38 6.66
N ASP A 164 15.13 -9.98 7.35
CA ASP A 164 14.84 -10.99 8.38
C ASP A 164 14.23 -10.35 9.64
N GLY A 165 14.53 -9.08 9.90
CA GLY A 165 14.06 -8.33 11.06
C GLY A 165 12.74 -7.58 10.85
N TRP A 166 12.24 -7.52 9.61
CA TRP A 166 10.90 -7.01 9.31
C TRP A 166 9.81 -7.99 9.74
#